data_AF-A0A8J7VHL5-F1
#
_entry.id   AF-A0A8J7VHL5-F1
#
_cell.length_a   1.000
_cell.length_b   1.000
_cell.length_c   1.000
_cell.angle_alpha   90.00
_cell.angle_beta   90.00
_cell.angle_gamma   90.00
#
_symmetry.space_group_name_H-M   'P 1'
#
loop_
_entity.id
_entity.type
_entity.pdbx_description
1 polymer ?
#
loop_
_entity_poly.entity_id
_entity_poly.type
_entity_poly.pdbx_seq_one_letter_code
_entity_poly.pdbx_strand_id
1 'polypeptide(L)' 'EGFEKIAVDQQFYINEDSKLVISFDKYEVAPGYMGVIEFVIPTEKIQEILAGNLYIR' A
#
# COMPACT_ATOMS: atom_id res chain seq x y z
N GLU A 1 -5.37 -19.90 7.35
CA GLU A 1 -5.92 -18.95 6.35
C GLU A 1 -4.90 -17.85 6.12
N GLY A 2 -4.87 -17.28 4.92
CA GLY A 2 -3.87 -16.29 4.51
C GLY A 2 -4.48 -14.91 4.29
N PHE A 3 -3.65 -13.94 3.93
CA PHE A 3 -4.12 -12.62 3.51
C PHE A 3 -4.94 -12.71 2.22
N GLU A 4 -6.13 -12.11 2.21
CA GLU A 4 -7.02 -12.11 1.05
C GLU A 4 -7.14 -10.74 0.38
N LYS A 5 -7.31 -9.67 1.17
CA LYS A 5 -7.51 -8.30 0.69
C LYS A 5 -7.18 -7.28 1.78
N ILE A 6 -6.87 -6.05 1.36
CA ILE A 6 -6.73 -4.89 2.25
C ILE A 6 -8.09 -4.43 2.79
N ALA A 7 -8.08 -3.72 3.91
CA ALA A 7 -9.24 -2.96 4.38
C ALA A 7 -9.54 -1.76 3.46
N VAL A 8 -10.77 -1.24 3.52
CA VAL A 8 -11.16 -0.04 2.75
C VAL A 8 -10.38 1.19 3.21
N ASP A 9 -10.01 1.21 4.50
CA ASP A 9 -9.27 2.24 5.21
C ASP A 9 -7.86 1.77 5.62
N GLN A 10 -7.28 0.83 4.85
CA GLN A 10 -5.91 0.34 5.07
C GLN A 10 -4.93 1.51 5.20
N GLN A 11 -3.98 1.39 6.13
CA GLN A 11 -2.93 2.38 6.31
C GLN A 11 -2.07 2.51 5.04
N PHE A 12 -1.92 3.75 4.59
CA PHE A 12 -1.10 4.08 3.41
C PHE A 12 -0.44 5.44 3.57
N TYR A 13 0.58 5.68 2.74
CA TYR A 13 1.17 6.99 2.56
C TYR A 13 1.64 7.18 1.12
N ILE A 14 2.04 8.40 0.77
CA ILE A 14 2.67 8.73 -0.51
C ILE A 14 4.15 9.02 -0.22
N ASN A 15 5.04 8.30 -0.88
CA ASN A 15 6.48 8.48 -0.69
C ASN A 15 7.02 9.67 -1.49
N GLU A 16 8.32 9.97 -1.33
CA GLU A 16 8.99 11.09 -2.01
C GLU A 16 8.94 10.99 -3.55
N ASP A 17 8.82 9.78 -4.09
CA ASP A 17 8.69 9.51 -5.52
C ASP A 17 7.26 9.66 -6.04
N SER A 18 6.33 10.16 -5.22
CA SER A 18 4.90 10.25 -5.55
C SER A 18 4.26 8.89 -5.85
N LYS A 19 4.70 7.83 -5.17
CA LYS A 19 4.11 6.48 -5.26
C LYS A 19 3.26 6.17 -4.04
N LEU A 20 2.16 5.46 -4.26
CA LEU A 20 1.31 4.94 -3.19
C LEU A 20 2.02 3.78 -2.50
N VAL A 21 2.13 3.84 -1.17
CA VAL A 21 2.69 2.76 -0.34
C VAL A 21 1.63 2.29 0.65
N ILE A 22 1.33 0.99 0.63
CA ILE A 22 0.48 0.33 1.63
C ILE A 22 1.36 -0.21 2.74
N SER A 23 0.99 0.05 4.00
CA SER A 23 1.70 -0.42 5.19
C SER A 23 0.85 -1.43 5.97
N PHE A 24 1.51 -2.48 6.44
CA PHE A 24 0.95 -3.52 7.30
C PHE A 24 1.71 -3.57 8.61
N ASP A 25 0.95 -3.56 9.70
CA ASP A 25 1.51 -3.69 11.04
C ASP A 25 2.07 -5.10 11.27
N LYS A 26 2.95 -5.20 12.27
CA LYS A 26 3.54 -6.47 12.67
C LYS A 26 2.44 -7.50 12.97
N TYR A 27 2.59 -8.72 12.44
CA TYR A 27 1.62 -9.82 12.54
C TYR A 27 0.35 -9.71 11.68
N GLU A 28 0.14 -8.63 10.94
CA GLU A 28 -1.07 -8.45 10.12
C GLU A 28 -1.10 -9.40 8.93
N VAL A 29 0.02 -9.51 8.20
CA VAL A 29 0.11 -10.33 6.97
C VAL A 29 1.28 -11.30 6.93
N ALA A 30 2.19 -11.24 7.91
CA ALA A 30 3.35 -12.12 7.98
C ALA A 30 3.82 -12.37 9.44
N PRO A 31 4.71 -13.35 9.67
CA PRO A 31 5.29 -13.57 10.99
C PRO A 31 5.99 -12.34 11.53
N GLY A 32 5.90 -12.10 12.83
CA GLY A 32 6.37 -10.85 13.43
C GLY A 32 7.87 -10.55 13.29
N TYR A 33 8.72 -11.53 12.96
CA TYR A 33 10.14 -11.23 12.70
C TYR A 33 10.34 -10.37 11.44
N MET A 34 9.36 -10.32 10.53
CA MET A 34 9.37 -9.45 9.35
C MET A 34 9.16 -7.97 9.70
N GLY A 35 8.70 -7.67 10.91
CA GLY A 35 8.43 -6.30 11.34
C GLY A 35 7.21 -5.70 10.63
N VAL A 36 7.28 -4.39 10.36
CA VAL A 36 6.33 -3.66 9.51
C VAL A 36 6.65 -3.97 8.05
N ILE A 37 5.64 -4.22 7.24
CA ILE A 37 5.81 -4.57 5.82
C ILE A 37 5.14 -3.51 4.97
N GLU A 38 5.86 -3.04 3.96
CA GLU A 38 5.39 -2.01 3.05
C GLU A 38 5.42 -2.50 1.60
N PHE A 39 4.40 -2.12 0.84
CA PHE A 39 4.28 -2.43 -0.59
C PHE A 39 4.06 -1.15 -1.38
N VAL A 40 4.99 -0.84 -2.27
CA VAL A 40 4.83 0.22 -3.27
C VAL A 40 3.90 -0.27 -4.37
N ILE A 41 2.81 0.43 -4.60
CA ILE A 41 1.83 0.10 -5.63
C ILE A 41 2.24 0.80 -6.94
N PRO A 42 2.49 0.05 -8.04
CA PRO A 42 2.85 0.66 -9.31
C PRO A 42 1.71 1.52 -9.85
N THR A 43 1.99 2.79 -10.11
CA THR A 43 1.00 3.80 -10.53
C THR A 43 0.25 3.39 -11.80
N GLU A 44 0.93 2.73 -12.74
CA GLU A 44 0.35 2.24 -13.99
C GLU A 44 -0.77 1.21 -13.79
N LYS A 45 -0.82 0.54 -12.62
CA LYS A 45 -1.88 -0.42 -12.28
C LYS A 45 -3.13 0.24 -11.73
N ILE A 46 -3.03 1.48 -11.24
CA ILE A 46 -4.13 2.21 -10.59
C ILE A 46 -4.51 3.49 -11.33
N GLN A 47 -3.83 3.82 -12.43
CA GLN A 47 -4.00 5.06 -13.18
C GLN A 47 -5.46 5.40 -13.53
N GLU A 48 -6.27 4.39 -13.86
CA GLU A 48 -7.67 4.56 -14.28
C GLU A 48 -8.63 4.86 -13.12
N ILE A 49 -8.24 4.53 -11.89
CA ILE A 49 -9.07 4.73 -10.69
C ILE A 49 -8.62 5.94 -9.85
N LEU A 50 -7.51 6.56 -10.21
CA LEU A 50 -7.06 7.80 -9.58
C LEU A 50 -8.01 8.95 -9.94
N ALA A 51 -8.37 9.75 -8.94
CA ALA A 51 -9.12 10.99 -9.18
C ALA A 51 -8.32 12.02 -10.00
N GLY A 52 -7.00 11.87 -10.10
CA GLY A 52 -6.10 12.70 -10.89
C GLY A 52 -4.63 12.48 -10.51
N ASN A 53 -3.73 13.28 -11.10
CA ASN A 53 -2.26 13.09 -11.01
C ASN A 53 -1.57 14.08 -10.06
N LEU A 54 -2.35 14.69 -9.15
CA LEU A 54 -1.82 15.70 -8.24
C LEU A 54 -0.87 15.07 -7.22
N TYR A 55 -1.23 13.90 -6.70
CA TYR A 55 -0.58 13.25 -5.57
C TYR A 55 0.23 12.00 -5.94
N ILE A 56 -0.24 11.21 -6.90
CA ILE A 56 0.40 9.96 -7.32
C ILE A 56 0.79 10.07 -8.80
N ARG A 57 2.01 9.66 -9.14
CA ARG A 57 2.62 9.77 -10.48
C ARG A 57 3.46 8.56 -10.85
#